data_AF-A0A9P7NSF5-F1
#
_entry.id   AF-A0A9P7NSF5-F1
#
_cell.length_a   1.000
_cell.length_b   1.000
_cell.length_c   1.000
_cell.angle_alpha   90.00
_cell.angle_beta   90.00
_cell.angle_gamma   90.00
#
_symmetry.space_group_name_H-M   'P 1'
#
loop_
_entity.id
_entity.type
_entity.pdbx_description
1 polymer ?
#
loop_
_entity_poly.entity_id
_entity_poly.type
_entity_poly.pdbx_seq_one_letter_code
_entity_poly.pdbx_strand_id
1 'polypeptide(L)'
;MKTATLLISIATATSLAAGQELQSKPFNLVLQSANKSLHGLALSACHTGAAIESLCLYNKDGSIFHHNITKGVQPGPGGLPGLLTWDLPSQPPIPSSMTLNVDPSTNVALPLFFPGNSNAQWLGFDKNNEMNIATYVDDTTSPPSGQRSRALKNWHVCETYFAGYRYRTLTWVLGTGKPQNPSCVKVQVKRKFV
;
A
#
# COMPACT_ATOMS: atom_id res chain seq x y z
N MET A 1 -0.25 -36.65 -61.60
CA MET A 1 -0.99 -36.54 -60.32
C MET A 1 -0.34 -35.40 -59.52
N LYS A 2 -1.06 -34.32 -59.25
CA LYS A 2 -0.54 -33.17 -58.48
C LYS A 2 -1.07 -33.29 -57.05
N THR A 3 -0.18 -33.56 -56.10
CA THR A 3 -0.49 -33.60 -54.66
C THR A 3 -0.36 -32.19 -54.09
N ALA A 4 -1.49 -31.58 -53.74
CA ALA A 4 -1.52 -30.33 -52.99
C ALA A 4 -1.37 -30.65 -51.50
N THR A 5 -0.32 -30.12 -50.88
CA THR A 5 -0.05 -30.31 -49.45
C THR A 5 -0.72 -29.18 -48.69
N LEU A 6 -1.75 -29.50 -47.90
CA LEU A 6 -2.49 -28.54 -47.09
C LEU A 6 -1.75 -28.34 -45.75
N LEU A 7 -1.09 -27.20 -45.59
CA LEU A 7 -0.49 -26.78 -44.32
C LEU A 7 -1.59 -26.19 -43.42
N ILE A 8 -1.95 -26.92 -42.36
CA ILE A 8 -2.86 -26.46 -41.33
C ILE A 8 -2.03 -25.81 -40.22
N SER A 9 -2.01 -24.48 -40.19
CA SER A 9 -1.40 -23.69 -39.13
C SER A 9 -2.34 -23.65 -37.92
N ILE A 10 -2.04 -24.41 -36.87
CA ILE A 10 -2.78 -24.34 -35.60
C ILE A 10 -2.25 -23.13 -34.81
N ALA A 11 -3.03 -22.05 -34.79
CA ALA A 11 -2.76 -20.91 -33.90
C ALA A 11 -3.21 -21.25 -32.48
N THR A 12 -2.27 -21.58 -31.60
CA THR A 12 -2.54 -21.71 -30.16
C THR A 12 -2.76 -20.32 -29.55
N ALA A 13 -4.02 -19.95 -29.33
CA ALA A 13 -4.36 -18.78 -28.52
C ALA A 13 -4.02 -19.07 -27.05
N THR A 14 -2.84 -18.65 -26.60
CA THR A 14 -2.53 -18.60 -25.17
C THR A 14 -3.36 -17.49 -24.54
N SER A 15 -4.49 -17.85 -23.92
CA SER A 15 -5.22 -16.93 -23.05
C SER A 15 -4.38 -16.71 -21.79
N LEU A 16 -3.75 -15.54 -21.68
CA LEU A 16 -3.24 -15.05 -20.40
C LEU A 16 -4.48 -14.79 -19.53
N ALA A 17 -4.77 -15.70 -18.60
CA ALA A 17 -5.77 -15.45 -17.58
C ALA A 17 -5.30 -14.29 -16.71
N ALA A 18 -5.79 -13.08 -16.98
CA ALA A 18 -5.65 -11.97 -16.05
C ALA A 18 -6.35 -12.38 -14.75
N GLY A 19 -5.62 -12.39 -13.63
CA GLY A 19 -6.19 -12.72 -12.33
C GLY A 19 -7.31 -11.75 -12.00
N GLN A 20 -8.51 -12.26 -11.71
CA GLN A 20 -9.65 -11.42 -11.33
C GLN A 20 -9.34 -10.70 -10.02
N GLU A 21 -9.40 -9.36 -10.01
CA GLU A 21 -9.32 -8.58 -8.77
C GLU A 21 -10.62 -8.68 -7.97
N LEU A 22 -10.48 -8.78 -6.65
CA LEU A 22 -11.59 -8.70 -5.69
C LEU A 22 -11.36 -7.47 -4.82
N GLN A 23 -12.28 -6.51 -4.90
CA GLN A 23 -12.27 -5.33 -4.06
C GLN A 23 -12.98 -5.61 -2.74
N SER A 24 -12.40 -5.16 -1.62
CA SER A 24 -13.04 -5.25 -0.31
C SER A 24 -14.26 -4.33 -0.20
N LYS A 25 -15.04 -4.48 0.87
CA LYS A 25 -15.96 -3.42 1.32
C LYS A 25 -15.17 -2.13 1.62
N PRO A 26 -15.78 -0.94 1.48
CA PRO A 26 -15.16 0.33 1.82
C PRO A 26 -14.79 0.42 3.30
N PHE A 27 -13.70 1.11 3.62
CA PHE A 27 -13.26 1.36 5.00
C PHE A 27 -12.50 2.68 5.14
N ASN A 28 -12.45 3.20 6.36
CA ASN A 28 -11.48 4.22 6.76
C ASN A 28 -10.22 3.56 7.33
N LEU A 29 -9.10 4.28 7.25
CA LEU A 29 -7.88 3.95 8.00
C LEU A 29 -7.85 4.77 9.29
N VAL A 30 -7.75 4.09 10.44
CA VAL A 30 -7.80 4.70 11.78
C VAL A 30 -6.53 4.34 12.56
N LEU A 31 -5.98 5.31 13.26
CA LEU A 31 -4.73 5.16 14.01
C LEU A 31 -4.96 4.56 15.39
N GLN A 32 -4.07 3.65 15.78
CA GLN A 32 -3.87 3.27 17.18
C GLN A 32 -2.47 3.67 17.61
N SER A 33 -2.37 4.41 18.71
CA SER A 33 -1.10 4.86 19.27
C SER A 33 -1.17 4.95 20.78
N ALA A 34 -0.01 4.88 21.43
CA ALA A 34 0.15 5.27 22.83
C ALA A 34 0.04 6.80 23.00
N ASN A 35 0.29 7.57 21.94
CA ASN A 35 0.06 9.00 21.94
C ASN A 35 -1.45 9.28 21.81
N LYS A 36 -2.06 9.78 22.88
CA LYS A 36 -3.50 10.06 22.96
C LYS A 36 -3.99 11.08 21.92
N SER A 37 -3.14 11.99 21.45
CA SER A 37 -3.54 12.94 20.41
C SER A 37 -3.60 12.33 19.01
N LEU A 38 -3.03 11.13 18.81
CA LEU A 38 -3.09 10.39 17.55
C LEU A 38 -4.09 9.24 17.58
N HIS A 39 -4.32 8.67 18.76
CA HIS A 39 -5.20 7.52 18.92
C HIS A 39 -6.64 7.86 18.46
N GLY A 40 -7.18 7.04 17.57
CA GLY A 40 -8.54 7.20 17.05
C GLY A 40 -8.69 8.19 15.90
N LEU A 41 -7.64 8.95 15.54
CA LEU A 41 -7.66 9.80 14.35
C LEU A 41 -7.75 8.95 13.09
N ALA A 42 -8.48 9.45 12.09
CA ALA A 42 -8.54 8.82 10.78
C ALA A 42 -7.48 9.41 9.84
N LEU A 43 -7.20 8.69 8.76
CA LEU A 43 -6.37 9.17 7.66
C LEU A 43 -7.23 9.61 6.48
N SER A 44 -6.83 10.70 5.84
CA SER A 44 -7.43 11.18 4.60
C SER A 44 -6.35 11.32 3.52
N ALA A 45 -6.70 10.98 2.29
CA ALA A 45 -5.97 11.42 1.12
C ALA A 45 -6.02 12.96 1.07
N CYS A 46 -4.85 13.60 1.04
CA CYS A 46 -4.70 15.05 0.99
C CYS A 46 -3.76 15.44 -0.16
N HIS A 47 -4.11 16.50 -0.86
CA HIS A 47 -3.35 16.96 -2.02
C HIS A 47 -1.90 17.32 -1.67
N THR A 48 -0.95 16.70 -2.37
CA THR A 48 0.49 16.97 -2.23
C THR A 48 1.21 17.12 -3.58
N GLY A 49 0.47 17.22 -4.69
CA GLY A 49 1.01 17.32 -6.04
C GLY A 49 -0.07 17.07 -7.09
N ALA A 50 0.27 17.23 -8.37
CA ALA A 50 -0.68 17.05 -9.46
C ALA A 50 -1.21 15.61 -9.53
N ALA A 51 -2.44 15.41 -9.04
CA ALA A 51 -3.03 14.08 -8.81
C ALA A 51 -2.14 13.19 -7.94
N ILE A 52 -1.52 13.75 -6.90
CA ILE A 52 -0.71 13.02 -5.94
C ILE A 52 -1.22 13.35 -4.55
N GLU A 53 -1.55 12.31 -3.79
CA GLU A 53 -2.10 12.48 -2.45
C GLU A 53 -1.28 11.77 -1.38
N SER A 54 -1.02 12.46 -0.28
CA SER A 54 -0.45 11.85 0.94
C SER A 54 -1.57 11.35 1.85
N LEU A 55 -1.22 10.50 2.81
CA LEU A 55 -2.11 10.11 3.91
C LEU A 55 -1.96 11.08 5.08
N CYS A 56 -2.74 12.15 5.12
CA CYS A 56 -2.75 13.13 6.20
C CYS A 56 -3.61 12.69 7.39
N LEU A 57 -3.32 13.23 8.58
CA LEU A 57 -4.21 13.13 9.73
C LEU A 57 -5.53 13.89 9.52
N TYR A 58 -6.63 13.31 9.96
CA TYR A 58 -7.95 13.94 9.91
C TYR A 58 -8.76 13.62 11.17
N ASN A 59 -9.45 14.63 11.70
CA ASN A 59 -10.20 14.54 12.97
C ASN A 59 -11.63 13.98 12.82
N LYS A 60 -12.13 13.81 11.60
CA LYS A 60 -13.46 13.27 11.27
C LYS A 60 -13.32 11.93 10.54
N ASP A 61 -14.41 11.41 9.98
CA ASP A 61 -14.35 10.28 9.04
C ASP A 61 -13.34 10.58 7.93
N GLY A 62 -12.33 9.71 7.81
CA GLY A 62 -11.25 9.85 6.84
C GLY A 62 -11.71 9.56 5.41
N SER A 63 -10.76 9.44 4.49
CA SER A 63 -11.10 8.98 3.14
C SER A 63 -11.62 7.53 3.15
N ILE A 64 -12.41 7.19 2.14
CA ILE A 64 -12.89 5.84 1.89
C ILE A 64 -11.87 5.11 1.03
N PHE A 65 -11.27 4.07 1.57
CA PHE A 65 -10.29 3.23 0.89
C PHE A 65 -10.89 1.85 0.61
N HIS A 66 -10.26 1.15 -0.35
CA HIS A 66 -10.51 -0.25 -0.59
C HIS A 66 -9.19 -1.04 -0.60
N HIS A 67 -9.31 -2.35 -0.44
CA HIS A 67 -8.21 -3.29 -0.56
C HIS A 67 -8.51 -4.23 -1.72
N ASN A 68 -7.78 -4.07 -2.83
CA ASN A 68 -7.91 -4.90 -4.01
C ASN A 68 -6.94 -6.07 -3.90
N ILE A 69 -7.46 -7.29 -3.83
CA ILE A 69 -6.67 -8.54 -3.78
C ILE A 69 -6.84 -9.33 -5.08
N THR A 70 -5.91 -10.22 -5.37
CA THR A 70 -6.06 -11.16 -6.49
C THR A 70 -6.83 -12.41 -6.04
N LYS A 71 -7.85 -12.80 -6.80
CA LYS A 71 -8.63 -14.03 -6.55
C LYS A 71 -7.73 -15.27 -6.59
N GLY A 72 -7.91 -16.18 -5.64
CA GLY A 72 -7.18 -17.45 -5.56
C GLY A 72 -5.84 -17.41 -4.82
N VAL A 73 -5.38 -16.21 -4.43
CA VAL A 73 -4.18 -16.07 -3.58
C VAL A 73 -4.50 -16.50 -2.14
N GLN A 74 -3.56 -17.21 -1.51
CA GLN A 74 -3.66 -17.63 -0.11
C GLN A 74 -3.11 -16.55 0.83
N PRO A 75 -3.68 -16.38 2.04
CA PRO A 75 -3.19 -15.41 3.01
C PRO A 75 -1.80 -15.81 3.54
N GLY A 76 -0.90 -14.84 3.63
CA GLY A 76 0.38 -14.97 4.33
C GLY A 76 0.30 -14.50 5.79
N PRO A 77 1.45 -14.32 6.46
CA PRO A 77 1.52 -13.79 7.83
C PRO A 77 0.83 -12.43 8.02
N GLY A 78 0.73 -11.65 6.93
CA GLY A 78 0.11 -10.33 6.89
C GLY A 78 -1.34 -10.30 6.42
N GLY A 79 -1.97 -11.47 6.20
CA GLY A 79 -3.24 -11.60 5.50
C GLY A 79 -3.07 -11.72 3.99
N LEU A 80 -4.15 -11.45 3.25
CA LEU A 80 -4.13 -11.48 1.79
C LEU A 80 -3.34 -10.27 1.26
N PRO A 81 -2.32 -10.46 0.41
CA PRO A 81 -1.58 -9.36 -0.18
C PRO A 81 -2.45 -8.68 -1.26
N GLY A 82 -2.42 -7.34 -1.30
CA GLY A 82 -3.19 -6.56 -2.26
C GLY A 82 -2.84 -5.08 -2.22
N LEU A 83 -3.58 -4.28 -3.00
CA LEU A 83 -3.36 -2.85 -3.16
C LEU A 83 -4.32 -2.05 -2.29
N LEU A 84 -3.81 -1.04 -1.60
CA LEU A 84 -4.66 -0.01 -1.00
C LEU A 84 -5.02 1.01 -2.08
N THR A 85 -6.32 1.15 -2.33
CA THR A 85 -6.85 1.98 -3.41
C THR A 85 -7.79 3.06 -2.87
N TRP A 86 -7.86 4.17 -3.61
CA TRP A 86 -8.70 5.32 -3.34
C TRP A 86 -9.04 5.99 -4.68
N ASP A 87 -10.27 6.49 -4.82
CA ASP A 87 -10.67 7.24 -6.00
C ASP A 87 -10.49 8.74 -5.75
N LEU A 88 -9.65 9.37 -6.54
CA LEU A 88 -9.49 10.83 -6.54
C LEU A 88 -10.84 11.46 -6.96
N PRO A 89 -11.41 12.38 -6.15
CA PRO A 89 -12.70 13.01 -6.43
C PRO A 89 -12.60 14.03 -7.57
N SER A 90 -12.39 13.54 -8.78
CA SER A 90 -12.51 14.25 -10.05
C SER A 90 -13.76 13.80 -10.80
N GLN A 91 -14.04 14.42 -11.95
CA GLN A 91 -15.15 14.03 -12.82
C GLN A 91 -14.62 13.66 -14.22
N PRO A 92 -14.55 12.36 -14.58
CA PRO A 92 -14.88 11.18 -13.76
C PRO A 92 -13.86 10.92 -12.62
N PRO A 93 -14.20 10.13 -11.58
CA PRO A 93 -13.25 9.74 -10.54
C PRO A 93 -12.03 9.02 -11.13
N ILE A 94 -10.84 9.29 -10.59
CA ILE A 94 -9.60 8.68 -11.06
C ILE A 94 -9.13 7.62 -10.05
N PRO A 95 -9.15 6.33 -10.40
CA PRO A 95 -8.65 5.26 -9.54
C PRO A 95 -7.16 5.46 -9.26
N SER A 96 -6.81 5.44 -7.98
CA SER A 96 -5.44 5.65 -7.52
C SER A 96 -5.03 4.59 -6.52
N SER A 97 -3.74 4.25 -6.52
CA SER A 97 -3.17 3.24 -5.62
C SER A 97 -1.98 3.80 -4.85
N MET A 98 -1.81 3.33 -3.62
CA MET A 98 -0.70 3.73 -2.77
C MET A 98 0.62 3.12 -3.24
N THR A 99 1.67 3.93 -3.30
CA THR A 99 3.08 3.52 -3.43
C THR A 99 3.91 4.08 -2.27
N LEU A 100 5.11 3.53 -2.05
CA LEU A 100 6.07 4.10 -1.11
C LEU A 100 7.11 4.92 -1.89
N ASN A 101 7.09 6.23 -1.70
CA ASN A 101 8.14 7.10 -2.19
C ASN A 101 9.32 7.07 -1.21
N VAL A 102 10.49 6.63 -1.71
CA VAL A 102 11.73 6.54 -0.94
C VAL A 102 12.67 7.63 -1.42
N ASP A 103 13.20 8.40 -0.47
CA ASP A 103 14.25 9.38 -0.71
C ASP A 103 15.57 8.89 -0.10
N PRO A 104 16.69 8.88 -0.85
CA PRO A 104 17.97 8.33 -0.38
C PRO A 104 18.59 9.09 0.80
N SER A 105 18.10 10.28 1.15
CA SER A 105 18.58 11.08 2.29
C SER A 105 17.95 10.72 3.64
N THR A 106 16.97 9.81 3.66
CA THR A 106 16.20 9.44 4.87
C THR A 106 15.82 7.96 4.89
N ASN A 107 15.61 7.42 6.10
CA ASN A 107 15.03 6.08 6.27
C ASN A 107 13.51 6.10 6.45
N VAL A 108 12.84 7.21 6.09
CA VAL A 108 11.38 7.37 6.19
C VAL A 108 10.81 7.49 4.78
N ALA A 109 10.04 6.48 4.37
CA ALA A 109 9.33 6.48 3.09
C ALA A 109 7.92 7.08 3.25
N LEU A 110 7.47 7.82 2.24
CA LEU A 110 6.16 8.48 2.21
C LEU A 110 5.18 7.66 1.35
N PRO A 111 4.09 7.13 1.94
CA PRO A 111 2.94 6.64 1.22
C PRO A 111 2.29 7.75 0.39
N LEU A 112 2.26 7.56 -0.92
CA LEU A 112 1.64 8.47 -1.88
C LEU A 112 0.67 7.70 -2.76
N PHE A 113 -0.51 8.28 -3.02
CA PHE A 113 -1.41 7.80 -4.06
C PHE A 113 -1.04 8.43 -5.39
N PHE A 114 -0.98 7.60 -6.42
CA PHE A 114 -0.86 8.02 -7.81
C PHE A 114 -1.98 7.36 -8.64
N PRO A 115 -2.41 7.97 -9.75
CA PRO A 115 -3.35 7.37 -10.67
C PRO A 115 -2.88 6.00 -11.18
N GLY A 116 -3.79 5.02 -11.19
CA GLY A 116 -3.51 3.65 -11.61
C GLY A 116 -2.82 2.79 -10.54
N ASN A 117 -2.21 1.68 -10.98
CA ASN A 117 -1.64 0.66 -10.10
C ASN A 117 -0.22 0.19 -10.48
N SER A 118 0.41 0.76 -11.51
CA SER A 118 1.66 0.24 -12.10
C SER A 118 2.84 0.14 -11.13
N ASN A 119 2.89 0.99 -10.11
CA ASN A 119 3.96 1.02 -9.09
C ASN A 119 3.40 0.86 -7.66
N ALA A 120 2.22 0.26 -7.52
CA ALA A 120 1.54 0.18 -6.24
C ALA A 120 2.29 -0.72 -5.25
N GLN A 121 2.38 -0.28 -4.00
CA GLN A 121 2.94 -1.05 -2.92
C GLN A 121 1.92 -2.09 -2.46
N TRP A 122 2.34 -3.36 -2.49
CA TRP A 122 1.57 -4.45 -1.93
C TRP A 122 1.56 -4.39 -0.41
N LEU A 123 0.38 -4.53 0.19
CA LEU A 123 0.18 -4.58 1.62
C LEU A 123 -0.91 -5.59 1.99
N GLY A 124 -1.03 -5.86 3.28
CA GLY A 124 -2.06 -6.74 3.83
C GLY A 124 -2.72 -6.15 5.06
N PHE A 125 -3.81 -6.79 5.46
CA PHE A 125 -4.45 -6.57 6.76
C PHE A 125 -4.51 -7.92 7.47
N ASP A 126 -3.97 -7.94 8.69
CA ASP A 126 -3.98 -9.17 9.49
C ASP A 126 -5.37 -9.47 10.07
N LYS A 127 -5.45 -10.54 10.88
CA LYS A 127 -6.70 -10.94 11.55
C LYS A 127 -7.29 -9.88 12.48
N ASN A 128 -6.48 -8.92 12.93
CA ASN A 128 -6.90 -7.80 13.78
C ASN A 128 -7.23 -6.55 12.94
N ASN A 129 -7.27 -6.66 11.62
CA ASN A 129 -7.46 -5.56 10.67
C ASN A 129 -6.32 -4.54 10.68
N GLU A 130 -5.11 -4.95 11.09
CA GLU A 130 -3.93 -4.08 11.13
C GLU A 130 -3.15 -4.12 9.82
N MET A 131 -2.98 -2.95 9.22
CA MET A 131 -2.25 -2.76 7.98
C MET A 131 -0.77 -3.08 8.17
N ASN A 132 -0.21 -3.85 7.26
CA ASN A 132 1.15 -4.34 7.33
C ASN A 132 1.73 -4.55 5.93
N ILE A 133 3.05 -4.65 5.85
CA ILE A 133 3.76 -5.04 4.62
C ILE A 133 4.51 -6.34 4.92
N ALA A 134 4.26 -7.38 4.12
CA ALA A 134 4.94 -8.65 4.25
C ALA A 134 6.30 -8.61 3.53
N THR A 135 7.31 -9.22 4.14
CA THR A 135 8.65 -9.39 3.55
C THR A 135 9.19 -10.78 3.84
N TYR A 136 10.14 -11.22 3.02
CA TYR A 136 10.90 -12.46 3.18
C TYR A 136 12.34 -12.21 3.60
N VAL A 137 12.88 -11.02 3.30
CA VAL A 137 14.30 -10.70 3.46
C VAL A 137 14.59 -10.35 4.91
N ASP A 138 15.61 -10.97 5.48
CA ASP A 138 16.23 -10.61 6.75
C ASP A 138 17.72 -10.30 6.50
N ASP A 139 18.03 -9.03 6.48
CA ASP A 139 19.37 -8.45 6.29
C ASP A 139 20.01 -8.04 7.62
N THR A 140 19.44 -8.46 8.76
CA THR A 140 20.00 -8.18 10.10
C THR A 140 21.11 -9.17 10.51
N THR A 141 21.34 -10.21 9.71
CA THR A 141 22.35 -11.26 9.93
C THR A 141 23.35 -11.33 8.77
N SER A 142 24.50 -11.95 9.01
CA SER A 142 25.50 -12.27 7.98
C SER A 142 25.74 -13.79 7.95
N PRO A 143 25.42 -14.50 6.84
CA PRO A 143 24.81 -13.98 5.63
C PRO A 143 23.34 -13.54 5.82
N PRO A 144 22.81 -12.67 4.95
CA PRO A 144 21.37 -12.38 4.90
C PRO A 144 20.55 -13.65 4.62
N SER A 145 19.29 -13.68 5.07
CA SER A 145 18.37 -14.81 4.85
C SER A 145 17.06 -14.37 4.18
N GLY A 146 16.34 -15.32 3.57
CA GLY A 146 15.19 -15.00 2.70
C GLY A 146 14.01 -15.99 2.76
N GLN A 147 13.99 -16.92 3.71
CA GLN A 147 13.05 -18.04 3.66
C GLN A 147 11.80 -17.88 4.52
N ARG A 148 11.82 -16.97 5.51
CA ARG A 148 10.71 -16.79 6.44
C ARG A 148 9.94 -15.50 6.14
N SER A 149 8.71 -15.67 5.66
CA SER A 149 7.78 -14.55 5.53
C SER A 149 7.42 -13.98 6.91
N ARG A 150 7.37 -12.66 7.03
CA ARG A 150 6.87 -11.95 8.21
C ARG A 150 6.16 -10.66 7.80
N ALA A 151 5.17 -10.28 8.59
CA ALA A 151 4.45 -9.02 8.43
C ALA A 151 5.11 -7.93 9.29
N LEU A 152 5.52 -6.84 8.66
CA LEU A 152 6.06 -5.66 9.32
C LEU A 152 4.97 -4.61 9.50
N LYS A 153 5.02 -3.90 10.64
CA LYS A 153 4.09 -2.82 10.97
C LYS A 153 4.89 -1.55 11.27
N ASN A 154 5.71 -1.09 10.33
CA ASN A 154 6.65 0.03 10.52
C ASN A 154 6.02 1.41 10.34
N TRP A 155 4.70 1.51 10.54
CA TRP A 155 3.94 2.75 10.43
C TRP A 155 4.31 3.76 11.53
N HIS A 156 4.48 5.00 11.11
CA HIS A 156 4.72 6.16 11.96
C HIS A 156 3.95 7.37 11.42
N VAL A 157 3.67 8.34 12.27
CA VAL A 157 3.17 9.65 11.86
C VAL A 157 4.27 10.67 12.06
N CYS A 158 4.64 11.39 11.01
CA CYS A 158 5.75 12.35 11.02
C CYS A 158 5.34 13.66 10.35
N GLU A 159 6.04 14.75 10.67
CA GLU A 159 6.06 15.96 9.85
C GLU A 159 6.86 15.67 8.58
N THR A 160 6.24 15.78 7.41
CA THR A 160 6.84 15.45 6.11
C THR A 160 6.83 16.63 5.17
N TYR A 161 7.77 16.64 4.22
CA TYR A 161 7.84 17.62 3.15
C TYR A 161 7.90 16.89 1.80
N PHE A 162 6.97 17.15 0.90
CA PHE A 162 6.97 16.59 -0.45
C PHE A 162 6.45 17.62 -1.45
N ALA A 163 7.20 17.87 -2.52
CA ALA A 163 6.82 18.79 -3.60
C ALA A 163 6.31 20.18 -3.13
N GLY A 164 6.89 20.73 -2.06
CA GLY A 164 6.47 22.03 -1.50
C GLY A 164 5.43 21.96 -0.39
N TYR A 165 4.80 20.81 -0.17
CA TYR A 165 3.77 20.62 0.84
C TYR A 165 4.37 20.11 2.15
N ARG A 166 4.01 20.76 3.27
CA ARG A 166 4.40 20.33 4.61
C ARG A 166 3.17 19.92 5.41
N TYR A 167 3.11 18.65 5.80
CA TYR A 167 1.99 18.06 6.52
C TYR A 167 2.46 17.09 7.58
N ARG A 168 1.53 16.73 8.48
CA ARG A 168 1.67 15.57 9.36
C ARG A 168 0.99 14.36 8.72
N THR A 169 1.79 13.39 8.27
CA THR A 169 1.33 12.28 7.43
C THR A 169 1.69 10.93 8.03
N LEU A 170 0.98 9.89 7.59
CA LEU A 170 1.42 8.51 7.78
C LEU A 170 2.66 8.25 6.92
N THR A 171 3.64 7.56 7.49
CA THR A 171 4.91 7.20 6.85
C THR A 171 5.33 5.78 7.21
N TRP A 172 6.25 5.22 6.44
CA TRP A 172 6.85 3.92 6.67
C TRP A 172 8.33 4.06 7.00
N VAL A 173 8.77 3.55 8.16
CA VAL A 173 10.20 3.54 8.52
C VAL A 173 10.88 2.30 7.93
N LEU A 174 11.95 2.52 7.18
CA LEU A 174 12.75 1.49 6.52
C LEU A 174 13.69 0.80 7.53
N GLY A 175 13.80 -0.52 7.41
CA GLY A 175 14.65 -1.35 8.26
C GLY A 175 14.19 -1.44 9.71
N THR A 176 15.14 -1.69 10.62
CA THR A 176 14.93 -1.86 12.07
C THR A 176 15.36 -0.64 12.89
N GLY A 177 16.01 0.34 12.25
CA GLY A 177 16.49 1.56 12.90
C GLY A 177 15.36 2.48 13.37
N LYS A 178 15.70 3.42 14.25
CA LYS A 178 14.80 4.53 14.61
C LYS A 178 14.59 5.45 13.40
N PRO A 179 13.44 6.11 13.24
CA PRO A 179 13.26 7.11 12.20
C PRO A 179 14.29 8.24 12.36
N GLN A 180 14.91 8.63 11.25
CA GLN A 180 15.80 9.79 11.17
C GLN A 180 15.05 11.10 11.43
N ASN A 181 13.79 11.16 11.01
CA ASN A 181 12.92 12.30 11.27
C ASN A 181 12.46 12.32 12.74
N PRO A 182 12.89 13.31 13.55
CA PRO A 182 12.66 13.31 15.00
C PRO A 182 11.19 13.56 15.39
N SER A 183 10.35 14.02 14.45
CA SER A 183 8.91 14.23 14.69
C SER A 183 8.10 12.93 14.70
N CYS A 184 8.71 11.82 14.26
CA CYS A 184 8.00 10.57 14.03
C CYS A 184 7.49 9.93 15.32
N VAL A 185 6.20 9.63 15.35
CA VAL A 185 5.54 8.91 16.44
C VAL A 185 5.04 7.57 15.92
N LYS A 186 5.36 6.49 16.64
CA LYS A 186 4.92 5.13 16.29
C LYS A 186 3.39 5.02 16.32
N VAL A 187 2.83 4.40 15.28
CA VAL A 187 1.39 4.09 15.21
C VAL A 187 1.17 2.69 14.65
N GLN A 188 -0.03 2.16 14.88
CA GLN A 188 -0.61 1.08 14.09
C GLN A 188 -1.76 1.68 13.29
N VAL A 189 -2.04 1.09 12.13
CA VAL A 189 -3.12 1.53 11.24
C VAL A 189 -4.13 0.40 11.13
N LYS A 190 -5.39 0.68 11.44
CA LYS A 190 -6.48 -0.28 11.34
C LYS A 190 -7.49 0.13 10.30
N ARG A 191 -8.00 -0.84 9.54
CA ARG A 191 -9.22 -0.61 8.76
C ARG A 191 -10.46 -0.65 9.66
N LYS A 192 -11.33 0.34 9.49
CA LYS A 192 -12.66 0.41 10.10
C LYS A 192 -13.67 0.46 8.95
N PHE A 193 -14.41 -0.62 8.73
CA PHE A 193 -15.42 -0.69 7.68
C PHE A 193 -16.54 0.33 7.94
N VAL A 194 -17.04 0.94 6.86
CA VAL A 194 -18.18 1.86 6.85
C VAL A 194 -19.47 1.15 6.47
#